data_AF-A0AAU4WV40-F1
#
_entry.id   AF-A0AAU4WV40-F1
#
_cell.length_a   1.000
_cell.length_b   1.000
_cell.length_c   1.000
_cell.angle_alpha   90.00
_cell.angle_beta   90.00
_cell.angle_gamma   90.00
#
_symmetry.space_group_name_H-M   'P 1'
#
loop_
_entity.id
_entity.type
_entity.pdbx_description
1 polymer ?
#
loop_
_entity_poly.entity_id
_entity_poly.type
_entity_poly.pdbx_seq_one_letter_code
_entity_poly.pdbx_strand_id
1 'polypeptide(L)' 'MAGEHAAWGLDSVHGTTWITWAELLAADWQETDVSGKRSREQAAGDASHWGPAWSVMRALSDGASNVRLIVWFS' A
#
# COMPACT_ATOMS: atom_id res chain seq x y z
N MET A 1 -19.58 18.64 15.72
CA MET A 1 -18.33 18.75 14.95
C MET A 1 -18.22 17.52 14.08
N ALA A 2 -18.71 17.60 12.84
CA ALA A 2 -18.64 16.51 11.88
C ALA A 2 -17.30 16.65 11.14
N GLY A 3 -16.49 15.60 11.17
CA GLY A 3 -15.16 15.58 10.59
C GLY A 3 -15.21 15.84 9.09
N GLU A 4 -14.43 16.82 8.67
CA GLU A 4 -14.09 17.13 7.29
C GLU A 4 -13.36 15.93 6.66
N HIS A 5 -14.11 15.03 6.04
CA HIS A 5 -13.54 14.05 5.13
C HIS A 5 -13.20 14.79 3.84
N ALA A 6 -11.95 15.25 3.72
CA ALA A 6 -11.43 15.85 2.50
C ALA A 6 -11.74 14.94 1.31
N ALA A 7 -12.57 15.43 0.39
CA ALA A 7 -12.82 14.79 -0.88
C ALA A 7 -11.55 14.94 -1.73
N TRP A 8 -10.65 13.96 -1.61
CA TRP A 8 -9.47 13.87 -2.45
C TRP A 8 -9.94 13.64 -3.89
N GLY A 9 -9.74 14.65 -4.74
CA GLY A 9 -10.21 14.67 -6.13
C GLY A 9 -9.66 13.49 -6.92
N LEU A 10 -10.56 12.74 -7.55
CA LEU A 10 -10.29 11.56 -8.38
C LEU A 10 -9.49 11.88 -9.66
N ASP A 11 -9.31 13.15 -9.98
CA ASP A 11 -8.70 13.64 -11.22
C ASP A 11 -7.17 13.48 -11.27
N SER A 12 -6.52 13.06 -10.18
CA SER A 12 -5.08 12.79 -10.10
C SER A 12 -4.73 11.31 -9.91
N VAL A 13 -5.72 10.40 -10.02
CA VAL A 13 -5.54 8.97 -9.74
C VAL A 13 -5.22 8.21 -11.02
N HIS A 14 -3.94 7.98 -11.29
CA HIS A 14 -3.50 7.11 -12.38
C HIS A 14 -3.50 5.64 -11.93
N GLY A 15 -4.65 4.97 -12.05
CA GLY A 15 -4.75 3.51 -11.95
C GLY A 15 -4.96 2.97 -10.54
N THR A 16 -6.19 3.05 -10.03
CA THR A 16 -6.59 2.26 -8.86
C THR A 16 -6.63 0.78 -9.25
N THR A 17 -5.63 0.01 -8.79
CA THR A 17 -5.64 -1.46 -8.87
C THR A 17 -5.73 -2.02 -7.46
N TRP A 18 -6.60 -3.01 -7.28
CA TRP A 18 -6.86 -3.65 -5.98
C TRP A 18 -6.01 -4.91 -5.86
N ILE A 19 -5.38 -5.12 -4.70
CA ILE A 19 -4.65 -6.34 -4.36
C ILE A 19 -5.18 -6.94 -3.05
N THR A 20 -5.27 -8.25 -2.98
CA THR A 20 -5.58 -9.01 -1.77
C THR A 20 -4.32 -9.19 -0.90
N TRP A 21 -4.50 -9.60 0.35
CA TRP A 21 -3.38 -9.98 1.22
C TRP A 21 -2.56 -11.14 0.66
N ALA A 22 -3.21 -12.13 0.04
CA ALA A 22 -2.53 -13.26 -0.57
C ALA A 22 -1.65 -12.80 -1.76
N GLU A 23 -2.17 -11.91 -2.60
CA GLU A 23 -1.41 -11.33 -3.72
C GLU A 23 -0.25 -10.45 -3.24
N LEU A 24 -0.44 -9.67 -2.17
CA LEU A 24 0.63 -8.87 -1.56
C LEU A 24 1.76 -9.74 -1.01
N LEU A 25 1.43 -10.86 -0.34
CA LEU A 25 2.42 -11.80 0.18
C LEU A 25 3.15 -12.55 -0.93
N ALA A 26 2.48 -12.79 -2.06
CA ALA A 26 3.05 -13.48 -3.21
C ALA A 26 3.81 -12.55 -4.18
N ALA A 27 3.75 -11.23 -3.97
CA ALA A 27 4.40 -10.27 -4.84
C ALA A 27 5.92 -10.48 -4.87
N ASP A 28 6.53 -10.31 -6.05
CA ASP A 28 7.98 -10.22 -6.15
C ASP A 28 8.42 -8.84 -5.64
N TRP A 29 8.94 -8.82 -4.40
CA TRP A 29 9.42 -7.61 -3.75
C TRP A 29 10.79 -7.14 -4.27
N GLN A 30 11.52 -8.02 -4.98
CA GLN A 30 12.79 -7.67 -5.62
C GLN A 30 12.61 -7.15 -7.04
N GLU A 31 11.43 -7.30 -7.65
CA GLU A 31 11.13 -6.68 -8.93
C GLU A 31 11.40 -5.18 -8.88
N THR A 32 12.12 -4.70 -9.89
CA THR A 32 12.56 -3.31 -10.00
C THR A 32 11.74 -2.52 -10.99
N ASP A 33 11.78 -1.19 -10.86
CA ASP A 33 11.32 -0.29 -11.90
C ASP A 33 12.06 -0.49 -13.25
N VAL A 34 11.60 0.22 -14.28
CA VAL A 34 12.18 0.19 -15.63
C VAL A 34 13.68 0.56 -15.67
N SER A 35 14.19 1.22 -14.62
CA SER A 35 15.60 1.59 -14.53
C SER A 35 16.47 0.50 -13.89
N GLY A 36 15.86 -0.51 -13.27
CA GLY A 36 16.56 -1.58 -12.57
C GLY A 36 17.12 -1.18 -11.20
N LYS A 37 16.77 0.01 -10.68
CA LYS A 37 17.47 0.59 -9.51
C LYS A 37 16.64 0.63 -8.23
N ARG A 38 15.31 0.59 -8.35
CA ARG A 38 14.40 0.70 -7.21
C ARG A 38 13.49 -0.51 -7.20
N SER A 39 13.67 -1.38 -6.22
CA SER A 39 12.76 -2.49 -5.98
C SER A 39 11.57 -2.08 -5.10
N ARG A 40 10.51 -2.90 -5.12
CA ARG A 40 9.36 -2.71 -4.21
C ARG A 40 9.79 -2.77 -2.73
N GLU A 41 10.72 -3.67 -2.39
CA GLU A 41 11.28 -3.78 -1.04
C GLU A 41 11.96 -2.49 -0.59
N GLN A 42 12.73 -1.85 -1.47
CA GLN A 42 13.36 -0.57 -1.13
C GLN A 42 12.33 0.56 -0.95
N ALA A 43 11.27 0.56 -1.76
CA ALA A 43 10.25 1.59 -1.72
C ALA A 43 9.32 1.44 -0.50
N ALA A 44 8.91 0.21 -0.18
CA ALA A 44 7.83 -0.07 0.75
C ALA A 44 8.02 -1.38 1.54
N GLY A 45 9.22 -1.94 1.65
CA GLY A 45 9.47 -3.13 2.48
C GLY A 45 9.31 -2.87 3.98
N ASP A 46 9.35 -3.93 4.79
CA ASP A 46 9.17 -3.83 6.25
C ASP A 46 10.25 -2.96 6.92
N ALA A 47 11.45 -2.93 6.37
CA ALA A 47 12.55 -2.08 6.85
C ALA A 47 12.50 -0.63 6.33
N SER A 48 11.59 -0.33 5.39
CA SER A 48 11.39 1.04 4.91
C SER A 48 10.59 1.87 5.92
N HIS A 49 10.41 3.15 5.61
CA HIS A 49 9.54 4.04 6.38
C HIS A 49 8.07 3.56 6.44
N TRP A 50 7.66 2.58 5.62
CA TRP A 50 6.34 1.95 5.66
C TRP A 50 6.17 0.88 6.75
N GLY A 51 7.25 0.40 7.37
CA GLY A 51 7.21 -0.66 8.39
C GLY A 51 6.14 -0.45 9.47
N PRO A 52 6.00 0.75 10.07
CA PRO A 52 4.94 1.02 11.04
C PRO A 52 3.52 0.89 10.47
N ALA A 53 3.29 1.35 9.24
CA ALA A 53 1.98 1.22 8.58
C ALA A 53 1.64 -0.25 8.32
N TRP A 54 2.62 -1.05 7.90
CA TRP A 54 2.43 -2.49 7.73
C TRP A 54 2.08 -3.21 9.02
N SER A 55 2.70 -2.82 10.14
CA SER A 55 2.36 -3.37 11.45
C SER A 55 0.89 -3.15 11.79
N VAL A 56 0.36 -1.95 11.56
CA VAL A 56 -1.06 -1.64 11.80
C VAL A 56 -1.95 -2.44 10.87
N MET A 57 -1.63 -2.49 9.58
CA MET A 57 -2.45 -3.18 8.59
C MET A 57 -2.53 -4.69 8.84
N ARG A 58 -1.43 -5.32 9.26
CA ARG A 58 -1.42 -6.74 9.67
C ARG A 58 -2.24 -6.99 10.93
N ALA A 59 -2.11 -6.11 11.93
CA ALA A 59 -2.93 -6.21 13.15
C ALA A 59 -4.43 -6.09 12.83
N LEU A 60 -4.77 -5.24 11.86
CA LEU A 60 -6.14 -5.08 11.41
C LEU A 60 -6.64 -6.21 10.51
N SER A 61 -5.79 -6.82 9.69
CA SER A 61 -6.19 -7.91 8.80
C SER A 61 -6.52 -9.20 9.55
N ASP A 62 -5.88 -9.43 10.69
CA ASP A 62 -6.12 -10.60 11.56
C ASP A 62 -7.44 -10.48 12.38
N GLY A 63 -8.04 -9.27 12.45
CA GLY A 63 -9.22 -9.01 13.28
C GLY A 63 -10.42 -8.38 12.56
N ALA A 64 -10.26 -7.86 11.33
CA ALA A 64 -11.31 -7.14 10.62
C ALA A 64 -11.42 -7.63 9.18
N SER A 65 -12.52 -8.32 8.87
CA SER A 65 -12.87 -8.85 7.54
C SER A 65 -13.04 -7.78 6.44
N ASN A 66 -12.77 -6.50 6.73
CA ASN A 66 -13.10 -5.35 5.88
C ASN A 66 -11.95 -4.36 5.67
N VAL A 67 -10.72 -4.65 6.11
CA VAL A 67 -9.59 -3.73 5.91
C VAL A 67 -8.96 -3.92 4.53
N ARG A 68 -8.87 -2.81 3.79
CA ARG A 68 -8.32 -2.76 2.42
C ARG A 68 -7.14 -1.82 2.38
N LEU A 69 -6.10 -2.26 1.70
CA LEU A 69 -4.93 -1.45 1.42
C LEU A 69 -5.15 -0.64 0.14
N ILE A 70 -4.97 0.67 0.23
CA ILE A 70 -4.87 1.55 -0.94
C ILE A 70 -3.52 2.23 -0.86
N VAL A 71 -2.67 2.01 -1.87
CA VAL A 71 -1.35 2.64 -1.97
C VAL A 71 -1.32 3.46 -3.25
N TRP A 72 -0.83 4.70 -3.14
CA TRP A 72 -0.56 5.58 -4.27
C TRP A 72 0.91 5.99 -4.23
N PHE A 73 1.51 6.08 -5.40
CA PHE A 73 2.85 6.62 -5.59
C PHE A 73 2.72 7.94 -6.36
N SER A 74 3.49 8.95 -5.95
CA SER A 74 3.59 10.26 -6.63
C SER A 74 4.90 10.41 -7.37
#